data_AF-A0A935C3U2-F1
#
_entry.id   AF-A0A935C3U2-F1
#
_cell.length_a   1.000
_cell.length_b   1.000
_cell.length_c   1.000
_cell.angle_alpha   90.00
_cell.angle_beta   90.00
_cell.angle_gamma   90.00
#
_symmetry.space_group_name_H-M   'P 1'
#
loop_
_entity.id
_entity.type
_entity.pdbx_description
1 polymer ?
#
loop_
_entity_poly.entity_id
_entity_poly.type
_entity_poly.pdbx_seq_one_letter_code
_entity_poly.pdbx_strand_id
1 'polypeptide(L)'
;MYQVSRNLKSHLLPILLFLAFLAQGAAGQSKRPAAVTPPEEIYGGIEIGAKGIKALVLRITGEDEAYTVKIINAEIINTTLVQTKEGKFTSEAIRETGQVVQRFFLRMQQEFRVPVGHIHIIGSSGLIGDNPQDIIDEVKRKTGYNMTFLDLDSEVQLSIAGTIPKRYRVGQTWYDNRGISLLVDIGSGNTKGGYQLMRQVTVGRPEYDFVTWGIPKGTVTFTNDVNKAVGETADYQAFARKSQALSSETLRSMMRTEVSRKPGLFNRKKIYLSGGIIWAMETLLHPEDRRSFSPVTTDDISNFYNRAISDPEGLLNPDLSTIRDPNVRQEAEREVEAVRNTFTPKNLIAGAELVKAASTELSFPGKRLIFARFGHLAWILSYVRLQVE
;
A
#
# COMPACT_ATOMS: atom_id res chain seq x y z
N MET A 1 61.12 17.27 -14.47
CA MET A 1 62.12 17.60 -15.49
C MET A 1 61.38 18.19 -16.68
N TYR A 2 61.74 19.42 -17.06
CA TYR A 2 61.26 20.25 -18.19
C TYR A 2 59.82 20.82 -18.19
N GLN A 3 59.72 22.04 -17.65
CA GLN A 3 58.98 23.16 -18.26
C GLN A 3 59.57 23.50 -19.63
N VAL A 4 58.75 23.94 -20.60
CA VAL A 4 59.10 25.04 -21.52
C VAL A 4 57.83 25.83 -21.88
N SER A 5 57.87 27.14 -21.60
CA SER A 5 56.93 28.15 -22.08
C SER A 5 57.31 28.62 -23.50
N ARG A 6 56.39 29.26 -24.22
CA ARG A 6 56.73 30.38 -25.12
C ARG A 6 55.49 31.22 -25.45
N ASN A 7 55.56 32.48 -25.01
CA ASN A 7 54.78 33.62 -25.47
C ASN A 7 55.17 33.99 -26.91
N LEU A 8 54.22 34.55 -27.67
CA LEU A 8 54.53 35.51 -28.72
C LEU A 8 53.50 36.66 -28.74
N LYS A 9 54.07 37.87 -28.65
CA LYS A 9 53.51 39.23 -28.86
C LYS A 9 53.02 39.38 -30.31
N SER A 10 52.30 40.39 -30.83
CA SER A 10 51.67 41.67 -30.43
C SER A 10 51.01 42.25 -31.71
N HIS A 11 50.33 43.41 -31.57
CA HIS A 11 49.79 44.34 -32.61
C HIS A 11 48.29 44.16 -32.88
N LEU A 12 47.42 45.17 -32.95
CA LEU A 12 47.52 46.62 -33.11
C LEU A 12 46.19 47.24 -32.63
N LEU A 13 46.23 48.43 -32.03
CA LEU A 13 45.06 49.29 -31.80
C LEU A 13 44.99 50.34 -32.94
N PRO A 14 43.81 50.88 -33.28
CA PRO A 14 43.63 52.29 -32.95
C PRO A 14 42.22 52.67 -32.45
N ILE A 15 42.23 53.83 -31.80
CA ILE A 15 41.18 54.56 -31.10
C ILE A 15 40.17 55.21 -32.07
N LEU A 16 38.89 55.26 -31.70
CA LEU A 16 38.01 56.37 -32.09
C LEU A 16 36.97 56.70 -31.00
N LEU A 17 36.76 58.00 -30.86
CA LEU A 17 36.17 58.77 -29.76
C LEU A 17 34.63 58.79 -29.73
N PHE A 18 34.11 58.91 -28.49
CA PHE A 18 32.95 59.72 -28.02
C PHE A 18 31.60 59.69 -28.76
N LEU A 19 30.54 59.30 -28.04
CA LEU A 19 29.53 60.25 -27.54
C LEU A 19 28.50 59.55 -26.64
N ALA A 20 28.31 60.12 -25.45
CA ALA A 20 27.22 59.80 -24.55
C ALA A 20 25.90 60.33 -25.11
N PHE A 21 24.86 59.49 -25.10
CA PHE A 21 23.47 59.94 -25.13
C PHE A 21 22.75 59.36 -23.91
N LEU A 22 22.50 60.25 -22.95
CA LEU A 22 21.44 60.11 -21.95
C LEU A 22 20.12 60.30 -22.68
N ALA A 23 19.32 59.24 -22.75
CA ALA A 23 17.90 59.33 -23.04
C ALA A 23 17.13 58.70 -21.88
N GLN A 24 16.43 59.55 -21.15
CA GLN A 24 15.38 59.16 -20.22
C GLN A 24 14.28 58.44 -21.01
N GLY A 25 14.06 57.17 -20.69
CA GLY A 25 12.92 56.38 -21.14
C GLY A 25 12.25 55.77 -19.91
N ALA A 26 10.98 56.10 -19.72
CA ALA A 26 10.17 55.76 -18.56
C ALA A 26 10.29 54.29 -18.14
N ALA A 27 10.34 54.07 -16.82
CA ALA A 27 10.24 52.77 -16.19
C ALA A 27 8.89 52.11 -16.51
N GLY A 28 8.84 51.34 -17.57
CA GLY A 28 7.88 50.26 -17.72
C GLY A 28 8.43 49.03 -16.99
N GLN A 29 7.99 48.81 -15.75
CA GLN A 29 8.13 47.48 -15.14
C GLN A 29 7.42 46.48 -16.05
N SER A 30 8.15 45.74 -16.88
CA SER A 30 7.62 44.52 -17.44
C SER A 30 7.44 43.57 -16.27
N LYS A 31 6.19 43.50 -15.77
CA LYS A 31 5.75 42.40 -14.92
C LYS A 31 6.15 41.13 -15.66
N ARG A 32 7.15 40.40 -15.15
CA ARG A 32 7.29 38.98 -15.47
C ARG A 32 5.89 38.39 -15.32
N PRO A 33 5.34 37.69 -16.33
CA PRO A 33 4.07 37.01 -16.14
C PRO A 33 4.22 36.14 -14.89
N ALA A 34 3.29 36.30 -13.95
CA ALA A 34 3.22 35.42 -12.79
C ALA A 34 3.26 33.98 -13.33
N ALA A 35 4.17 33.17 -12.82
CA ALA A 35 4.18 31.75 -13.15
C ALA A 35 2.77 31.23 -12.89
N VAL A 36 2.07 30.84 -13.96
CA VAL A 36 0.74 30.23 -13.84
C VAL A 36 0.96 29.00 -12.97
N THR A 37 0.46 29.07 -11.73
CA THR A 37 0.51 27.92 -10.84
C THR A 37 -0.39 26.89 -11.51
N PRO A 38 0.11 25.69 -11.83
CA PRO A 38 -0.72 24.69 -12.48
C PRO A 38 -1.95 24.41 -11.60
N PRO A 39 -3.09 24.06 -12.22
CA PRO A 39 -4.31 23.78 -11.47
C PRO A 39 -4.02 22.76 -10.35
N GLU A 40 -4.47 23.12 -9.14
CA GLU A 40 -4.37 22.28 -7.96
C GLU A 40 -5.74 21.68 -7.71
N GLU A 41 -5.81 20.36 -7.79
CA GLU A 41 -7.05 19.63 -7.56
C GLU A 41 -6.91 18.72 -6.34
N ILE A 42 -8.00 18.60 -5.60
CA ILE A 42 -8.06 17.77 -4.39
C ILE A 42 -9.05 16.64 -4.64
N TYR A 43 -8.62 15.43 -4.31
CA TYR A 43 -9.41 14.20 -4.46
C TYR A 43 -9.48 13.44 -3.15
N GLY A 44 -10.55 12.67 -2.98
CA GLY A 44 -10.83 11.86 -1.80
C GLY A 44 -11.10 10.40 -2.18
N GLY A 45 -10.61 9.48 -1.35
CA GLY A 45 -10.89 8.06 -1.49
C GLY A 45 -11.29 7.45 -0.16
N ILE A 46 -12.41 6.71 -0.14
CA ILE A 46 -12.87 5.94 1.01
C ILE A 46 -12.92 4.46 0.61
N GLU A 47 -12.07 3.66 1.24
CA GLU A 47 -12.01 2.21 1.09
C GLU A 47 -12.73 1.54 2.26
N ILE A 48 -13.63 0.60 1.96
CA ILE A 48 -14.26 -0.27 2.94
C ILE A 48 -13.63 -1.67 2.84
N GLY A 49 -12.99 -2.13 3.92
CA GLY A 49 -12.38 -3.45 4.02
C GLY A 49 -12.88 -4.25 5.22
N ALA A 50 -12.53 -5.54 5.30
CA ALA A 50 -13.10 -6.45 6.30
C ALA A 50 -12.72 -6.13 7.76
N LYS A 51 -11.67 -5.33 7.99
CA LYS A 51 -11.19 -4.96 9.32
C LYS A 51 -11.29 -3.46 9.61
N GLY A 52 -11.63 -2.65 8.61
CA GLY A 52 -11.63 -1.21 8.75
C GLY A 52 -11.96 -0.48 7.48
N ILE A 53 -12.27 0.80 7.67
CA ILE A 53 -12.54 1.75 6.60
C ILE A 53 -11.36 2.72 6.57
N LYS A 54 -10.76 2.88 5.40
CA LYS A 54 -9.65 3.79 5.17
C LYS A 54 -10.14 5.00 4.40
N ALA A 55 -9.61 6.17 4.74
CA ALA A 55 -9.86 7.40 4.02
C ALA A 55 -8.54 8.06 3.65
N LEU A 56 -8.45 8.57 2.43
CA LEU A 56 -7.31 9.36 1.98
C LEU A 56 -7.76 10.60 1.24
N VAL A 57 -6.96 11.65 1.36
CA VAL A 57 -7.11 12.91 0.62
C VAL A 57 -5.81 13.16 -0.13
N LEU A 58 -5.92 13.34 -1.44
CA LEU A 58 -4.80 13.61 -2.33
C LEU A 58 -4.88 15.04 -2.84
N ARG A 59 -3.71 15.67 -2.95
CA ARG A 59 -3.50 16.87 -3.74
C ARG A 59 -2.78 16.48 -5.00
N ILE A 60 -3.30 16.93 -6.13
CA ILE A 60 -2.71 16.73 -7.44
C ILE A 60 -2.39 18.11 -8.00
N THR A 61 -1.17 18.27 -8.50
CA THR A 61 -0.71 19.53 -9.12
C THR A 61 -0.04 19.21 -10.43
N GLY A 62 -0.37 19.97 -11.48
CA GLY A 62 0.12 19.73 -12.84
C GLY A 62 -0.93 19.04 -13.72
N GLU A 63 -0.63 18.95 -15.02
CA GLU A 63 -1.48 18.36 -16.05
C GLU A 63 -0.71 17.21 -16.75
N ASP A 64 -1.43 16.25 -17.33
CA ASP A 64 -0.92 15.11 -18.12
C ASP A 64 0.20 14.28 -17.44
N GLU A 65 1.23 13.83 -18.15
CA GLU A 65 2.29 12.99 -17.58
C GLU A 65 3.21 13.72 -16.57
N ALA A 66 2.96 15.02 -16.29
CA ALA A 66 3.77 15.86 -15.41
C ALA A 66 3.13 16.18 -14.05
N TYR A 67 1.98 15.59 -13.71
CA TYR A 67 1.36 15.84 -12.40
C TYR A 67 2.15 15.22 -11.23
N THR A 68 2.08 15.89 -10.07
CA THR A 68 2.59 15.36 -8.79
C THR A 68 1.42 15.06 -7.85
N VAL A 69 1.50 13.91 -7.17
CA VAL A 69 0.48 13.46 -6.19
C VAL A 69 1.07 13.56 -4.79
N LYS A 70 0.37 14.26 -3.89
CA LYS A 70 0.73 14.36 -2.47
C LYS A 70 -0.44 13.89 -1.60
N ILE A 71 -0.19 12.97 -0.68
CA ILE A 71 -1.16 12.59 0.35
C ILE A 71 -1.24 13.74 1.37
N ILE A 72 -2.40 14.36 1.50
CA ILE A 72 -2.67 15.44 2.48
C ILE A 72 -3.07 14.82 3.82
N ASN A 73 -3.90 13.78 3.76
CA ASN A 73 -4.42 13.08 4.93
C ASN A 73 -4.63 11.60 4.58
N ALA A 74 -4.34 10.73 5.54
CA ALA A 74 -4.72 9.32 5.49
C ALA A 74 -5.16 8.89 6.89
N GLU A 75 -6.30 8.21 6.98
CA GLU A 75 -6.88 7.77 8.24
C GLU A 75 -7.47 6.37 8.07
N ILE A 76 -7.42 5.59 9.14
CA ILE A 76 -7.98 4.24 9.19
C ILE A 76 -8.81 4.13 10.45
N ILE A 77 -10.04 3.65 10.31
CA ILE A 77 -10.92 3.37 11.44
C ILE A 77 -11.24 1.89 11.40
N ASN A 78 -10.85 1.20 12.47
CA ASN A 78 -11.10 -0.22 12.63
C ASN A 78 -12.61 -0.44 12.79
N THR A 79 -13.19 -1.16 11.85
CA THR A 79 -14.58 -1.60 11.83
C THR A 79 -14.54 -3.07 11.46
N THR A 80 -14.69 -3.95 12.45
CA THR A 80 -14.77 -5.38 12.15
C THR A 80 -16.18 -5.63 11.64
N LEU A 81 -16.31 -5.93 10.35
CA LEU A 81 -17.60 -6.30 9.77
C LEU A 81 -17.97 -7.71 10.25
N VAL A 82 -18.78 -7.76 11.31
CA VAL A 82 -19.25 -9.02 11.88
C VAL A 82 -20.29 -9.64 10.95
N GLN A 83 -20.05 -10.91 10.61
CA GLN A 83 -20.99 -11.73 9.87
C GLN A 83 -21.81 -12.60 10.83
N THR A 84 -23.06 -12.87 10.47
CA THR A 84 -23.87 -13.91 11.10
C THR A 84 -23.33 -15.30 10.75
N LYS A 85 -23.87 -16.34 11.39
CA LYS A 85 -23.52 -17.74 11.06
C LYS A 85 -23.86 -18.09 9.61
N GLU A 86 -24.85 -17.41 9.04
CA GLU A 86 -25.31 -17.52 7.67
C GLU A 86 -24.52 -16.66 6.67
N GLY A 87 -23.39 -16.06 7.07
CA GLY A 87 -22.51 -15.33 6.15
C GLY A 87 -22.99 -13.92 5.76
N LYS A 88 -24.08 -13.43 6.36
CA LYS A 88 -24.58 -12.06 6.12
C LYS A 88 -23.92 -11.06 7.05
N PHE A 89 -23.68 -9.84 6.60
CA PHE A 89 -23.32 -8.73 7.48
C PHE A 89 -24.51 -8.40 8.38
N THR A 90 -24.23 -8.19 9.68
CA THR A 90 -25.27 -7.79 10.63
C THR A 90 -25.78 -6.38 10.31
N SER A 91 -27.05 -6.09 10.61
CA SER A 91 -27.60 -4.75 10.42
C SER A 91 -26.88 -3.67 11.24
N GLU A 92 -26.30 -4.05 12.38
CA GLU A 92 -25.44 -3.17 13.18
C GLU A 92 -24.15 -2.83 12.43
N ALA A 93 -23.41 -3.84 11.96
CA ALA A 93 -22.19 -3.64 11.20
C ALA A 93 -22.41 -2.80 9.91
N ILE A 94 -23.55 -2.99 9.24
CA ILE A 94 -23.94 -2.18 8.07
C ILE A 94 -24.15 -0.71 8.47
N ARG A 95 -24.94 -0.45 9.54
CA ARG A 95 -25.19 0.92 10.02
C ARG A 95 -23.90 1.62 10.48
N GLU A 96 -23.06 0.93 11.24
CA GLU A 96 -21.76 1.47 11.68
C GLU A 96 -20.87 1.82 10.50
N THR A 97 -20.80 0.94 9.49
CA THR A 97 -20.07 1.19 8.25
C THR A 97 -20.57 2.46 7.56
N GLY A 98 -21.89 2.60 7.40
CA GLY A 98 -22.51 3.79 6.83
C GLY A 98 -22.18 5.06 7.61
N GLN A 99 -22.17 5.01 8.94
CA GLN A 99 -21.81 6.14 9.81
C GLN A 99 -20.34 6.55 9.67
N VAL A 100 -19.42 5.57 9.64
CA VAL A 100 -17.99 5.85 9.48
C VAL A 100 -17.70 6.43 8.10
N VAL A 101 -18.28 5.86 7.03
CA VAL A 101 -18.18 6.40 5.68
C VAL A 101 -18.73 7.82 5.61
N GLN A 102 -19.91 8.08 6.20
CA GLN A 102 -20.48 9.42 6.28
C GLN A 102 -19.54 10.41 6.95
N ARG A 103 -18.94 10.03 8.09
CA ARG A 103 -17.99 10.88 8.80
C ARG A 103 -16.81 11.25 7.91
N PHE A 104 -16.18 10.27 7.25
CA PHE A 104 -15.08 10.55 6.34
C PHE A 104 -15.50 11.44 5.17
N PHE A 105 -16.65 11.14 4.57
CA PHE A 105 -17.19 11.87 3.43
C PHE A 105 -17.46 13.35 3.78
N LEU A 106 -18.12 13.62 4.91
CA LEU A 106 -18.36 14.97 5.39
C LEU A 106 -17.06 15.69 5.73
N ARG A 107 -16.10 14.99 6.35
CA ARG A 107 -14.80 15.57 6.70
C ARG A 107 -14.01 15.98 5.46
N MET A 108 -14.00 15.16 4.41
CA MET A 108 -13.39 15.50 3.11
C MET A 108 -13.99 16.78 2.53
N GLN A 109 -15.31 16.94 2.56
CA GLN A 109 -15.96 18.15 2.05
C GLN A 109 -15.72 19.39 2.93
N GLN A 110 -15.84 19.22 4.25
CA GLN A 110 -15.90 20.35 5.17
C GLN A 110 -14.50 20.85 5.56
N GLU A 111 -13.58 19.94 5.88
CA GLU A 111 -12.23 20.29 6.32
C GLU A 111 -11.27 20.43 5.14
N PHE A 112 -11.29 19.46 4.21
CA PHE A 112 -10.33 19.40 3.11
C PHE A 112 -10.84 20.03 1.82
N ARG A 113 -12.11 20.44 1.78
CA ARG A 113 -12.76 21.08 0.61
C ARG A 113 -12.68 20.23 -0.66
N VAL A 114 -12.69 18.90 -0.52
CA VAL A 114 -12.74 17.99 -1.67
C VAL A 114 -14.09 18.17 -2.37
N PRO A 115 -14.12 18.52 -3.68
CA PRO A 115 -15.36 18.55 -4.45
C PRO A 115 -16.04 17.19 -4.40
N VAL A 116 -17.37 17.16 -4.30
CA VAL A 116 -18.07 15.90 -4.05
C VAL A 116 -17.91 14.91 -5.21
N GLY A 117 -17.82 15.40 -6.45
CA GLY A 117 -17.51 14.57 -7.63
C GLY A 117 -16.09 13.96 -7.63
N HIS A 118 -15.20 14.43 -6.75
CA HIS A 118 -13.82 13.94 -6.60
C HIS A 118 -13.66 13.00 -5.39
N ILE A 119 -14.77 12.62 -4.74
CA ILE A 119 -14.77 11.66 -3.63
C ILE A 119 -15.25 10.31 -4.14
N HIS A 120 -14.39 9.30 -4.04
CA HIS A 120 -14.70 7.94 -4.48
C HIS A 120 -14.86 7.00 -3.30
N ILE A 121 -15.90 6.16 -3.31
CA ILE A 121 -16.18 5.19 -2.26
C ILE A 121 -16.16 3.78 -2.84
N ILE A 122 -15.26 2.94 -2.35
CA ILE A 122 -15.01 1.61 -2.91
C ILE A 122 -14.96 0.52 -1.84
N GLY A 123 -15.51 -0.65 -2.17
CA GLY A 123 -15.45 -1.86 -1.35
C GLY A 123 -14.37 -2.81 -1.83
N SER A 124 -13.61 -3.39 -0.90
CA SER A 124 -12.59 -4.40 -1.21
C SER A 124 -13.21 -5.71 -1.67
N SER A 125 -12.54 -6.42 -2.58
CA SER A 125 -12.87 -7.81 -2.95
C SER A 125 -12.79 -8.79 -1.78
N GLY A 126 -12.15 -8.41 -0.68
CA GLY A 126 -12.07 -9.19 0.56
C GLY A 126 -13.29 -9.07 1.47
N LEU A 127 -14.27 -8.22 1.13
CA LEU A 127 -15.55 -8.13 1.81
C LEU A 127 -16.46 -9.26 1.34
N ILE A 128 -16.30 -10.42 1.96
CA ILE A 128 -17.11 -11.60 1.69
C ILE A 128 -18.36 -11.50 2.55
N GLY A 129 -19.54 -11.46 1.94
CA GLY A 129 -20.82 -11.56 2.63
C GLY A 129 -21.98 -11.70 1.65
N ASP A 130 -23.08 -12.30 2.09
CA ASP A 130 -24.19 -12.69 1.20
C ASP A 130 -25.20 -11.55 0.92
N ASN A 131 -24.96 -10.36 1.51
CA ASN A 131 -25.81 -9.16 1.36
C ASN A 131 -24.98 -7.87 1.14
N PRO A 132 -24.10 -7.82 0.12
CA PRO A 132 -23.27 -6.64 -0.13
C PRO A 132 -24.12 -5.42 -0.55
N GLN A 133 -25.30 -5.65 -1.14
CA GLN A 133 -26.22 -4.57 -1.55
C GLN A 133 -26.68 -3.72 -0.37
N ASP A 134 -26.86 -4.32 0.81
CA ASP A 134 -27.30 -3.58 2.01
C ASP A 134 -26.25 -2.53 2.43
N ILE A 135 -24.96 -2.82 2.23
CA ILE A 135 -23.88 -1.85 2.47
C ILE A 135 -23.94 -0.73 1.44
N ILE A 136 -24.14 -1.05 0.16
CA ILE A 136 -24.25 -0.06 -0.92
C ILE A 136 -25.41 0.89 -0.64
N ASP A 137 -26.57 0.35 -0.28
CA ASP A 137 -27.78 1.12 -0.02
C ASP A 137 -27.61 2.00 1.22
N GLU A 138 -27.00 1.48 2.30
CA GLU A 138 -26.72 2.26 3.50
C GLU A 138 -25.72 3.39 3.24
N VAL A 139 -24.63 3.13 2.50
CA VAL A 139 -23.65 4.16 2.12
C VAL A 139 -24.33 5.24 1.27
N LYS A 140 -25.12 4.85 0.27
CA LYS A 140 -25.87 5.79 -0.58
C LYS A 140 -26.85 6.62 0.22
N ARG A 141 -27.59 6.00 1.14
CA ARG A 141 -28.52 6.70 2.04
C ARG A 141 -27.82 7.72 2.93
N LYS A 142 -26.61 7.41 3.39
CA LYS A 142 -25.83 8.26 4.32
C LYS A 142 -25.07 9.39 3.64
N THR A 143 -24.60 9.17 2.43
CA THR A 143 -23.70 10.11 1.71
C THR A 143 -24.35 10.77 0.50
N GLY A 144 -25.43 10.19 -0.03
CA GLY A 144 -25.99 10.55 -1.34
C GLY A 144 -25.19 10.00 -2.51
N TYR A 145 -24.09 9.26 -2.28
CA TYR A 145 -23.13 8.82 -3.29
C TYR A 145 -23.14 7.31 -3.45
N ASN A 146 -22.96 6.86 -4.70
CA ASN A 146 -22.87 5.44 -4.98
C ASN A 146 -21.49 4.90 -4.55
N MET A 147 -21.50 3.65 -4.13
CA MET A 147 -20.30 2.86 -3.85
C MET A 147 -20.16 1.77 -4.93
N THR A 148 -18.92 1.36 -5.22
CA THR A 148 -18.66 0.21 -6.10
C THR A 148 -17.72 -0.79 -5.42
N PHE A 149 -17.92 -2.08 -5.64
CA PHE A 149 -16.97 -3.10 -5.22
C PHE A 149 -15.93 -3.31 -6.32
N LEU A 150 -14.66 -3.34 -5.94
CA LEU A 150 -13.62 -3.79 -6.84
C LEU A 150 -13.61 -5.31 -6.89
N ASP A 151 -13.48 -5.86 -8.09
CA ASP A 151 -13.12 -7.25 -8.26
C ASP A 151 -11.65 -7.49 -7.87
N LEU A 152 -11.30 -8.77 -7.69
CA LEU A 152 -9.98 -9.18 -7.25
C LEU A 152 -8.88 -8.72 -8.22
N ASP A 153 -9.12 -8.83 -9.53
CA ASP A 153 -8.12 -8.55 -10.54
C ASP A 153 -7.82 -7.05 -10.58
N SER A 154 -8.86 -6.21 -10.61
CA SER A 154 -8.72 -4.76 -10.51
C SER A 154 -7.97 -4.33 -9.26
N GLU A 155 -8.31 -4.90 -8.09
CA GLU A 155 -7.62 -4.57 -6.83
C GLU A 155 -6.14 -4.98 -6.85
N VAL A 156 -5.80 -6.14 -7.43
CA VAL A 156 -4.40 -6.58 -7.59
C VAL A 156 -3.64 -5.65 -8.54
N GLN A 157 -4.23 -5.29 -9.68
CA GLN A 157 -3.61 -4.38 -10.66
C GLN A 157 -3.28 -3.03 -10.03
N LEU A 158 -4.25 -2.43 -9.35
CA LEU A 158 -4.10 -1.17 -8.61
C LEU A 158 -3.05 -1.31 -7.50
N SER A 159 -3.04 -2.44 -6.79
CA SER A 159 -2.04 -2.68 -5.75
C SER A 159 -0.62 -2.78 -6.31
N ILE A 160 -0.42 -3.44 -7.45
CA ILE A 160 0.88 -3.49 -8.14
C ILE A 160 1.30 -2.08 -8.57
N ALA A 161 0.38 -1.31 -9.14
CA ALA A 161 0.63 0.04 -9.61
C ALA A 161 0.97 1.02 -8.47
N GLY A 162 0.32 0.89 -7.31
CA GLY A 162 0.56 1.77 -6.17
C GLY A 162 1.72 1.33 -5.27
N THR A 163 2.02 0.04 -5.21
CA THR A 163 3.01 -0.52 -4.28
C THR A 163 4.40 -0.63 -4.90
N ILE A 164 4.49 -1.14 -6.14
CA ILE A 164 5.77 -1.46 -6.76
C ILE A 164 6.25 -0.24 -7.56
N PRO A 165 7.42 0.34 -7.26
CA PRO A 165 7.99 1.40 -8.08
C PRO A 165 8.08 0.96 -9.54
N LYS A 166 7.75 1.81 -10.51
CA LYS A 166 7.76 1.41 -11.94
C LYS A 166 9.14 0.98 -12.41
N ARG A 167 10.18 1.71 -11.98
CA ARG A 167 11.58 1.46 -12.36
C ARG A 167 12.50 1.49 -11.16
N TYR A 168 13.65 0.85 -11.28
CA TYR A 168 14.76 0.98 -10.33
C TYR A 168 16.04 1.34 -11.08
N ARG A 169 17.00 1.93 -10.37
CA ARG A 169 18.26 2.40 -10.96
C ARG A 169 19.43 1.57 -10.46
N VAL A 170 20.32 1.19 -11.37
CA VAL A 170 21.66 0.63 -11.05
C VAL A 170 22.68 1.46 -11.81
N GLY A 171 23.56 2.15 -11.09
CA GLY A 171 24.45 3.15 -11.68
C GLY A 171 23.68 4.25 -12.40
N GLN A 172 23.90 4.40 -13.71
CA GLN A 172 23.21 5.39 -14.54
C GLN A 172 22.01 4.82 -15.32
N THR A 173 21.73 3.52 -15.20
CA THR A 173 20.72 2.83 -16.02
C THR A 173 19.44 2.56 -15.23
N TRP A 174 18.31 2.85 -15.86
CA TRP A 174 16.97 2.51 -15.35
C TRP A 174 16.49 1.18 -15.90
N TYR A 175 15.94 0.35 -15.02
CA TYR A 175 15.41 -0.97 -15.35
C TYR A 175 13.94 -1.05 -14.95
N ASP A 176 13.16 -1.82 -15.71
CA ASP A 176 11.78 -2.13 -15.31
C ASP A 176 11.79 -2.95 -14.02
N ASN A 177 11.05 -2.46 -13.03
CA ASN A 177 10.95 -3.09 -11.73
C ASN A 177 9.67 -3.91 -11.61
N ARG A 178 8.56 -3.49 -12.25
CA ARG A 178 7.26 -4.16 -12.11
C ARG A 178 7.22 -5.48 -12.85
N GLY A 179 7.80 -5.56 -14.04
CA GLY A 179 7.82 -6.80 -14.83
C GLY A 179 8.57 -7.94 -14.16
N ILE A 180 9.59 -7.63 -13.35
CA ILE A 180 10.43 -8.60 -12.65
C ILE A 180 10.01 -8.87 -11.19
N SER A 181 9.01 -8.14 -10.68
CA SER A 181 8.60 -8.20 -9.28
C SER A 181 7.25 -8.88 -9.10
N LEU A 182 7.09 -9.55 -7.98
CA LEU A 182 5.83 -10.11 -7.51
C LEU A 182 5.30 -9.25 -6.36
N LEU A 183 4.01 -8.92 -6.39
CA LEU A 183 3.30 -8.43 -5.21
C LEU A 183 2.68 -9.62 -4.46
N VAL A 184 2.78 -9.60 -3.14
CA VAL A 184 1.99 -10.44 -2.22
C VAL A 184 1.39 -9.53 -1.16
N ASP A 185 0.07 -9.45 -1.14
CA ASP A 185 -0.71 -8.66 -0.18
C ASP A 185 -1.55 -9.60 0.69
N ILE A 186 -1.26 -9.61 1.99
CA ILE A 186 -1.98 -10.43 2.98
C ILE A 186 -2.92 -9.53 3.77
N GLY A 187 -4.16 -9.43 3.29
CA GLY A 187 -5.24 -8.68 3.91
C GLY A 187 -5.93 -9.44 5.04
N SER A 188 -6.97 -8.83 5.61
CA SER A 188 -7.81 -9.47 6.63
C SER A 188 -8.81 -10.47 6.05
N GLY A 189 -9.36 -10.18 4.86
CA GLY A 189 -10.35 -11.01 4.18
C GLY A 189 -9.75 -12.04 3.23
N ASN A 190 -8.76 -11.63 2.44
CA ASN A 190 -8.10 -12.45 1.42
C ASN A 190 -6.58 -12.25 1.43
N THR A 191 -5.89 -13.18 0.75
CA THR A 191 -4.49 -13.06 0.37
C THR A 191 -4.44 -13.06 -1.13
N LYS A 192 -3.77 -12.07 -1.72
CA LYS A 192 -3.75 -11.87 -3.16
C LYS A 192 -2.42 -11.34 -3.62
N GLY A 193 -2.24 -11.30 -4.92
CA GLY A 193 -1.05 -10.73 -5.49
C GLY A 193 -0.97 -10.97 -6.97
N GLY A 194 0.18 -10.68 -7.53
CA GLY A 194 0.36 -10.81 -8.96
C GLY A 194 1.57 -10.06 -9.45
N TYR A 195 1.71 -10.02 -10.76
CA TYR A 195 2.81 -9.35 -11.42
C TYR A 195 2.38 -8.78 -12.76
N GLN A 196 3.13 -7.76 -13.17
CA GLN A 196 3.00 -7.17 -14.49
C GLN A 196 3.81 -8.00 -15.51
N LEU A 197 3.27 -8.18 -16.71
CA LEU A 197 3.96 -8.77 -17.87
C LEU A 197 3.98 -7.72 -18.98
N MET A 198 5.14 -7.54 -19.59
CA MET A 198 5.21 -6.73 -20.80
C MET A 198 4.67 -7.55 -21.97
N ARG A 199 3.64 -7.02 -22.64
CA ARG A 199 3.12 -7.58 -23.88
C ARG A 199 4.08 -7.19 -25.00
N GLN A 200 4.64 -8.18 -25.68
CA GLN A 200 5.49 -7.91 -26.85
C GLN A 200 4.61 -7.37 -27.98
N VAL A 201 4.67 -6.06 -28.19
CA VAL A 201 4.06 -5.40 -29.35
C VAL A 201 5.13 -5.12 -30.40
N THR A 202 4.87 -5.48 -31.65
CA THR A 202 5.81 -5.36 -32.76
C THR A 202 6.11 -3.89 -33.11
N VAL A 203 5.15 -3.00 -32.88
CA VAL A 203 5.24 -1.54 -33.08
C VAL A 203 4.35 -0.87 -32.03
N GLY A 204 4.82 0.21 -31.40
CA GLY A 204 4.00 1.02 -30.46
C GLY A 204 4.59 1.14 -29.05
N ARG A 205 3.81 1.72 -28.13
CA ARG A 205 4.18 1.81 -26.70
C ARG A 205 4.05 0.42 -26.05
N PRO A 206 4.92 0.04 -25.10
CA PRO A 206 4.78 -1.24 -24.40
C PRO A 206 3.42 -1.33 -23.71
N GLU A 207 2.64 -2.33 -24.08
CA GLU A 207 1.43 -2.72 -23.38
C GLU A 207 1.79 -3.67 -22.24
N TYR A 208 0.96 -3.70 -21.19
CA TYR A 208 1.19 -4.56 -20.05
C TYR A 208 -0.06 -5.34 -19.70
N ASP A 209 0.11 -6.65 -19.58
CA ASP A 209 -0.87 -7.54 -18.99
C ASP A 209 -0.54 -7.76 -17.51
N PHE A 210 -1.52 -8.22 -16.76
CA PHE A 210 -1.34 -8.60 -15.36
C PHE A 210 -1.71 -10.06 -15.18
N VAL A 211 -0.89 -10.77 -14.41
CA VAL A 211 -1.23 -12.09 -13.90
C VAL A 211 -1.52 -11.95 -12.42
N THR A 212 -2.77 -12.16 -12.06
CA THR A 212 -3.30 -12.02 -10.72
C THR A 212 -3.54 -13.40 -10.10
N TRP A 213 -3.55 -13.44 -8.78
CA TRP A 213 -3.96 -14.62 -8.01
C TRP A 213 -4.55 -14.17 -6.68
N GLY A 214 -5.33 -15.04 -6.07
CA GLY A 214 -5.72 -14.86 -4.70
C GLY A 214 -6.44 -16.07 -4.13
N ILE A 215 -6.51 -16.10 -2.82
CA ILE A 215 -7.24 -17.08 -2.03
C ILE A 215 -8.16 -16.33 -1.07
N PRO A 216 -9.37 -16.85 -0.77
CA PRO A 216 -10.33 -16.19 0.10
C PRO A 216 -9.98 -16.38 1.59
N LYS A 217 -8.69 -16.23 1.93
CA LYS A 217 -8.12 -16.39 3.27
C LYS A 217 -7.15 -15.26 3.56
N GLY A 218 -7.52 -14.43 4.52
CA GLY A 218 -6.70 -13.39 5.13
C GLY A 218 -6.68 -13.59 6.65
N THR A 219 -6.07 -12.68 7.39
CA THR A 219 -5.84 -12.88 8.83
C THR A 219 -7.13 -13.11 9.61
N VAL A 220 -8.20 -12.36 9.32
CA VAL A 220 -9.47 -12.45 10.04
C VAL A 220 -10.25 -13.69 9.60
N THR A 221 -10.38 -13.90 8.29
CA THR A 221 -11.13 -15.07 7.78
C THR A 221 -10.49 -16.38 8.20
N PHE A 222 -9.15 -16.47 8.21
CA PHE A 222 -8.46 -17.66 8.72
C PHE A 222 -8.53 -17.78 10.24
N THR A 223 -8.47 -16.68 11.01
CA THR A 223 -8.71 -16.74 12.47
C THR A 223 -10.10 -17.32 12.76
N ASN A 224 -11.12 -16.89 12.01
CA ASN A 224 -12.49 -17.35 12.18
C ASN A 224 -12.63 -18.85 11.85
N ASP A 225 -11.98 -19.34 10.80
CA ASP A 225 -11.97 -20.77 10.48
C ASP A 225 -11.35 -21.61 11.61
N VAL A 226 -10.22 -21.16 12.16
CA VAL A 226 -9.57 -21.84 13.28
C VAL A 226 -10.47 -21.83 14.51
N ASN A 227 -11.04 -20.68 14.87
CA ASN A 227 -11.99 -20.56 15.99
C ASN A 227 -13.21 -21.47 15.81
N LYS A 228 -13.78 -21.58 14.60
CA LYS A 228 -14.87 -22.53 14.31
C LYS A 228 -14.45 -23.97 14.53
N ALA A 229 -13.19 -24.30 14.25
CA ALA A 229 -12.68 -25.67 14.31
C ALA A 229 -12.16 -26.10 15.69
N VAL A 230 -11.73 -25.15 16.54
CA VAL A 230 -11.18 -25.43 17.89
C VAL A 230 -12.05 -24.89 19.03
N GLY A 231 -13.00 -24.01 18.73
CA GLY A 231 -13.79 -23.25 19.71
C GLY A 231 -13.18 -21.88 20.03
N GLU A 232 -14.03 -20.87 20.18
CA GLU A 232 -13.61 -19.48 20.45
C GLU A 232 -12.87 -19.31 21.79
N THR A 233 -13.13 -20.18 22.76
CA THR A 233 -12.52 -20.17 24.10
C THR A 233 -11.24 -20.99 24.20
N ALA A 234 -10.78 -21.62 23.11
CA ALA A 234 -9.54 -22.38 23.12
C ALA A 234 -8.35 -21.50 23.49
N ASP A 235 -7.44 -22.06 24.29
CA ASP A 235 -6.16 -21.43 24.63
C ASP A 235 -5.27 -21.26 23.38
N TYR A 236 -4.21 -20.45 23.52
CA TYR A 236 -3.32 -20.13 22.40
C TYR A 236 -2.57 -21.37 21.87
N GLN A 237 -2.26 -22.34 22.71
CA GLN A 237 -1.51 -23.53 22.29
C GLN A 237 -2.39 -24.46 21.44
N ALA A 238 -3.63 -24.70 21.86
CA ALA A 238 -4.63 -25.43 21.11
C ALA A 238 -4.97 -24.71 19.79
N PHE A 239 -5.14 -23.38 19.85
CA PHE A 239 -5.37 -22.56 18.67
C PHE A 239 -4.20 -22.66 17.67
N ALA A 240 -2.95 -22.54 18.12
CA ALA A 240 -1.77 -22.65 17.27
C ALA A 240 -1.63 -24.03 16.61
N ARG A 241 -1.79 -25.12 17.36
CA ARG A 241 -1.78 -26.49 16.79
C ARG A 241 -2.86 -26.66 15.72
N LYS A 242 -4.07 -26.17 15.97
CA LYS A 242 -5.16 -26.28 14.99
C LYS A 242 -4.92 -25.38 13.77
N SER A 243 -4.37 -24.20 13.97
CA SER A 243 -4.00 -23.27 12.90
C SER A 243 -2.96 -23.89 11.97
N GLN A 244 -1.93 -24.54 12.50
CA GLN A 244 -0.91 -25.24 11.72
C GLN A 244 -1.50 -26.40 10.88
N ALA A 245 -2.40 -27.20 11.47
CA ALA A 245 -3.06 -28.29 10.77
C ALA A 245 -3.92 -27.75 9.60
N LEU A 246 -4.78 -26.77 9.88
CA LEU A 246 -5.64 -26.14 8.87
C LEU A 246 -4.86 -25.40 7.79
N SER A 247 -3.71 -24.81 8.12
CA SER A 247 -2.82 -24.12 7.18
C SER A 247 -2.38 -25.04 6.04
N SER A 248 -2.04 -26.29 6.36
CA SER A 248 -1.63 -27.28 5.36
C SER A 248 -2.78 -27.72 4.44
N GLU A 249 -3.96 -27.93 5.00
CA GLU A 249 -5.16 -28.37 4.28
C GLU A 249 -5.76 -27.27 3.40
N THR A 250 -5.71 -26.02 3.87
CA THR A 250 -6.42 -24.89 3.25
C THR A 250 -5.46 -23.93 2.55
N LEU A 251 -4.65 -23.19 3.32
CA LEU A 251 -3.81 -22.10 2.81
C LEU A 251 -2.80 -22.60 1.78
N ARG A 252 -2.00 -23.60 2.16
CA ARG A 252 -0.93 -24.14 1.32
C ARG A 252 -1.48 -24.81 0.07
N SER A 253 -2.55 -25.59 0.21
CA SER A 253 -3.21 -26.26 -0.91
C SER A 253 -3.73 -25.27 -1.96
N MET A 254 -4.42 -24.21 -1.52
CA MET A 254 -4.94 -23.18 -2.42
C MET A 254 -3.81 -22.39 -3.10
N MET A 255 -2.79 -21.96 -2.34
CA MET A 255 -1.63 -21.25 -2.92
C MET A 255 -0.85 -22.11 -3.90
N ARG A 256 -0.65 -23.40 -3.61
CA ARG A 256 0.02 -24.34 -4.52
C ARG A 256 -0.73 -24.47 -5.84
N THR A 257 -2.05 -24.52 -5.79
CA THR A 257 -2.90 -24.56 -6.98
C THR A 257 -2.68 -23.34 -7.87
N GLU A 258 -2.62 -22.14 -7.27
CA GLU A 258 -2.32 -20.91 -7.99
C GLU A 258 -0.91 -20.91 -8.59
N VAL A 259 0.10 -21.31 -7.83
CA VAL A 259 1.50 -21.40 -8.29
C VAL A 259 1.66 -22.38 -9.45
N SER A 260 0.98 -23.52 -9.39
CA SER A 260 1.05 -24.57 -10.41
C SER A 260 0.46 -24.10 -11.74
N ARG A 261 -0.57 -23.25 -11.69
CA ARG A 261 -1.20 -22.63 -12.88
C ARG A 261 -0.43 -21.42 -13.40
N LYS A 262 0.36 -20.77 -12.54
CA LYS A 262 1.01 -19.48 -12.82
C LYS A 262 2.50 -19.52 -12.43
N PRO A 263 3.37 -20.15 -13.24
CA PRO A 263 4.79 -20.34 -12.91
C PRO A 263 5.56 -19.04 -12.61
N GLY A 264 5.10 -17.90 -13.16
CA GLY A 264 5.68 -16.59 -12.87
C GLY A 264 5.56 -16.13 -11.41
N LEU A 265 4.68 -16.75 -10.60
CA LEU A 265 4.63 -16.56 -9.14
C LEU A 265 5.87 -17.14 -8.46
N PHE A 266 6.35 -18.28 -8.96
CA PHE A 266 7.54 -18.96 -8.44
C PHE A 266 8.84 -18.31 -8.96
N ASN A 267 8.90 -17.92 -10.23
CA ASN A 267 10.16 -17.55 -10.87
C ASN A 267 10.68 -16.13 -10.54
N ARG A 268 9.83 -15.24 -10.05
CA ARG A 268 10.23 -13.85 -9.73
C ARG A 268 11.08 -13.78 -8.49
N LYS A 269 12.23 -13.11 -8.61
CA LYS A 269 13.26 -13.02 -7.54
C LYS A 269 13.08 -11.83 -6.61
N LYS A 270 12.22 -10.87 -6.95
CA LYS A 270 11.93 -9.70 -6.13
C LYS A 270 10.46 -9.74 -5.72
N ILE A 271 10.19 -9.69 -4.42
CA ILE A 271 8.85 -9.80 -3.86
C ILE A 271 8.60 -8.56 -3.00
N TYR A 272 7.52 -7.84 -3.32
CA TYR A 272 6.99 -6.79 -2.46
C TYR A 272 5.88 -7.38 -1.61
N LEU A 273 6.03 -7.28 -0.30
CA LEU A 273 5.09 -7.72 0.71
C LEU A 273 4.28 -6.52 1.19
N SER A 274 2.97 -6.70 1.28
CA SER A 274 2.00 -5.72 1.77
C SER A 274 0.96 -6.43 2.64
N GLY A 275 0.13 -5.63 3.29
CA GLY A 275 -1.02 -6.08 4.07
C GLY A 275 -0.77 -5.99 5.57
N GLY A 276 -1.87 -6.04 6.32
CA GLY A 276 -1.86 -5.69 7.74
C GLY A 276 -0.96 -6.59 8.59
N ILE A 277 -0.88 -7.89 8.27
CA ILE A 277 -0.03 -8.80 9.05
C ILE A 277 1.46 -8.61 8.76
N ILE A 278 1.83 -8.27 7.53
CA ILE A 278 3.22 -7.93 7.19
C ILE A 278 3.61 -6.63 7.91
N TRP A 279 2.70 -5.64 7.95
CA TRP A 279 2.89 -4.43 8.73
C TRP A 279 3.07 -4.70 10.22
N ALA A 280 2.23 -5.58 10.81
CA ALA A 280 2.38 -5.98 12.20
C ALA A 280 3.73 -6.68 12.45
N MET A 281 4.12 -7.62 11.59
CA MET A 281 5.41 -8.30 11.67
C MET A 281 6.57 -7.30 11.69
N GLU A 282 6.64 -6.40 10.71
CA GLU A 282 7.74 -5.44 10.60
C GLU A 282 7.75 -4.43 11.74
N THR A 283 6.58 -3.98 12.19
CA THR A 283 6.48 -3.04 13.34
C THR A 283 6.93 -3.70 14.64
N LEU A 284 6.59 -4.97 14.86
CA LEU A 284 6.89 -5.67 16.12
C LEU A 284 8.30 -6.27 16.16
N LEU A 285 8.93 -6.50 15.00
CA LEU A 285 10.30 -7.01 14.91
C LEU A 285 11.33 -5.89 14.74
N HIS A 286 11.01 -4.87 13.95
CA HIS A 286 11.93 -3.78 13.57
C HIS A 286 11.28 -2.40 13.79
N PRO A 287 10.87 -2.07 15.02
CA PRO A 287 10.20 -0.80 15.33
C PRO A 287 11.08 0.45 15.10
N GLU A 288 12.36 0.31 14.84
CA GLU A 288 13.24 1.42 14.46
C GLU A 288 13.23 1.72 12.95
N ASP A 289 12.79 0.77 12.10
CA ASP A 289 12.90 0.93 10.66
C ASP A 289 11.76 1.79 10.10
N ARG A 290 12.11 2.98 9.62
CA ARG A 290 11.15 3.96 9.08
C ARG A 290 11.13 4.03 7.55
N ARG A 291 11.83 3.12 6.85
CA ARG A 291 11.87 3.12 5.38
C ARG A 291 10.48 2.82 4.80
N SER A 292 10.17 3.45 3.66
CA SER A 292 8.98 3.10 2.87
C SER A 292 9.08 1.71 2.24
N PHE A 293 10.31 1.25 2.00
CA PHE A 293 10.66 -0.06 1.46
C PHE A 293 11.72 -0.72 2.35
N SER A 294 11.28 -1.56 3.27
CA SER A 294 12.14 -2.26 4.22
C SER A 294 12.51 -3.64 3.68
N PRO A 295 13.80 -4.04 3.71
CA PRO A 295 14.17 -5.41 3.40
C PRO A 295 13.59 -6.35 4.46
N VAL A 296 13.03 -7.47 4.01
CA VAL A 296 12.53 -8.55 4.88
C VAL A 296 13.33 -9.81 4.59
N THR A 297 13.57 -10.63 5.60
CA THR A 297 14.24 -11.92 5.47
C THR A 297 13.30 -13.08 5.81
N THR A 298 13.68 -14.28 5.40
CA THR A 298 12.99 -15.51 5.83
C THR A 298 13.19 -15.79 7.32
N ASP A 299 14.25 -15.23 7.92
CA ASP A 299 14.51 -15.32 9.35
C ASP A 299 13.55 -14.42 10.13
N ASP A 300 13.22 -13.23 9.61
CA ASP A 300 12.16 -12.38 10.18
C ASP A 300 10.82 -13.10 10.21
N ILE A 301 10.46 -13.75 9.09
CA ILE A 301 9.22 -14.55 9.00
C ILE A 301 9.24 -15.70 10.02
N SER A 302 10.38 -16.38 10.16
CA SER A 302 10.53 -17.49 11.10
C SER A 302 10.48 -17.02 12.57
N ASN A 303 11.13 -15.89 12.88
CA ASN A 303 11.12 -15.26 14.19
C ASN A 303 9.70 -14.82 14.57
N PHE A 304 9.01 -14.11 13.67
CA PHE A 304 7.62 -13.71 13.85
C PHE A 304 6.71 -14.92 14.11
N TYR A 305 6.85 -15.97 13.30
CA TYR A 305 6.10 -17.20 13.47
C TYR A 305 6.33 -17.85 14.83
N ASN A 306 7.59 -18.05 15.22
CA ASN A 306 7.94 -18.70 16.47
C ASN A 306 7.41 -17.91 17.67
N ARG A 307 7.60 -16.58 17.68
CA ARG A 307 7.08 -15.71 18.75
C ARG A 307 5.56 -15.71 18.79
N ALA A 308 4.88 -15.68 17.63
CA ALA A 308 3.43 -15.69 17.59
C ALA A 308 2.83 -16.97 18.20
N ILE A 309 3.46 -18.13 18.00
CA ILE A 309 2.94 -19.39 18.56
C ILE A 309 3.38 -19.66 20.01
N SER A 310 4.49 -19.06 20.46
CA SER A 310 5.04 -19.30 21.81
C SER A 310 4.60 -18.26 22.84
N ASP A 311 4.59 -16.98 22.44
CA ASP A 311 4.27 -15.84 23.31
C ASP A 311 3.68 -14.68 22.46
N PRO A 312 2.44 -14.83 21.96
CA PRO A 312 1.81 -13.81 21.14
C PRO A 312 1.52 -12.51 21.92
N GLU A 313 1.37 -12.58 23.23
CA GLU A 313 1.17 -11.39 24.08
C GLU A 313 2.48 -10.62 24.23
N GLY A 314 3.60 -11.27 24.54
CA GLY A 314 4.92 -10.62 24.54
C GLY A 314 5.34 -10.11 23.17
N LEU A 315 4.92 -10.77 22.08
CA LEU A 315 5.15 -10.28 20.71
C LEU A 315 4.49 -8.91 20.46
N LEU A 316 3.32 -8.64 21.04
CA LEU A 316 2.63 -7.34 20.97
C LEU A 316 3.30 -6.23 21.79
N ASN A 317 4.31 -6.56 22.60
CA ASN A 317 4.98 -5.65 23.51
C ASN A 317 6.50 -5.63 23.25
N PRO A 318 6.96 -5.20 22.06
CA PRO A 318 8.38 -5.11 21.77
C PRO A 318 9.09 -4.09 22.67
N ASP A 319 10.36 -4.36 22.99
CA ASP A 319 11.19 -3.39 23.71
C ASP A 319 11.60 -2.24 22.79
N LEU A 320 11.15 -1.03 23.11
CA LEU A 320 11.46 0.20 22.37
C LEU A 320 12.61 1.00 23.00
N SER A 321 13.18 0.53 24.12
CA SER A 321 14.22 1.24 24.88
C SER A 321 15.51 1.45 24.08
N THR A 322 15.74 0.63 23.05
CA THR A 322 16.89 0.67 22.16
C THR A 322 16.80 1.80 21.12
N ILE A 323 15.60 2.33 20.84
CA ILE A 323 15.37 3.41 19.87
C ILE A 323 15.74 4.74 20.51
N ARG A 324 16.94 5.26 20.23
CA ARG A 324 17.48 6.46 20.92
C ARG A 324 16.92 7.78 20.40
N ASP A 325 16.53 7.83 19.12
CA ASP A 325 15.94 9.03 18.54
C ASP A 325 14.52 9.22 19.08
N PRO A 326 14.20 10.33 19.77
CA PRO A 326 12.91 10.54 20.40
C PRO A 326 11.76 10.66 19.41
N ASN A 327 11.99 11.18 18.20
CA ASN A 327 10.95 11.29 17.17
C ASN A 327 10.63 9.90 16.62
N VAL A 328 11.66 9.12 16.29
CA VAL A 328 11.48 7.73 15.82
C VAL A 328 10.82 6.87 16.91
N ARG A 329 11.21 7.04 18.17
CA ARG A 329 10.59 6.32 19.30
C ARG A 329 9.11 6.65 19.42
N GLN A 330 8.74 7.93 19.38
CA GLN A 330 7.35 8.35 19.46
C GLN A 330 6.50 7.77 18.30
N GLU A 331 7.04 7.76 17.08
CA GLU A 331 6.36 7.15 15.93
C GLU A 331 6.23 5.63 16.11
N ALA A 332 7.28 4.95 16.57
CA ALA A 332 7.26 3.53 16.85
C ALA A 332 6.24 3.16 17.92
N GLU A 333 6.17 3.92 19.03
CA GLU A 333 5.18 3.74 20.09
C GLU A 333 3.76 3.83 19.55
N ARG A 334 3.45 4.85 18.73
CA ARG A 334 2.14 5.02 18.09
C ARG A 334 1.82 3.85 17.16
N GLU A 335 2.79 3.38 16.38
CA GLU A 335 2.57 2.30 15.42
C GLU A 335 2.39 0.96 16.12
N VAL A 336 3.17 0.66 17.15
CA VAL A 336 3.01 -0.53 18.00
C VAL A 336 1.64 -0.50 18.69
N GLU A 337 1.22 0.66 19.19
CA GLU A 337 -0.12 0.84 19.76
C GLU A 337 -1.23 0.61 18.72
N ALA A 338 -1.05 1.11 17.49
CA ALA A 338 -1.97 0.81 16.41
C ALA A 338 -2.02 -0.70 16.08
N VAL A 339 -0.89 -1.40 16.11
CA VAL A 339 -0.85 -2.87 15.93
C VAL A 339 -1.60 -3.56 17.06
N ARG A 340 -1.39 -3.15 18.33
CA ARG A 340 -2.11 -3.70 19.50
C ARG A 340 -3.62 -3.53 19.40
N ASN A 341 -4.08 -2.35 18.96
CA ASN A 341 -5.50 -2.07 18.78
C ASN A 341 -6.11 -2.81 17.59
N THR A 342 -5.29 -3.21 16.62
CA THR A 342 -5.76 -3.92 15.43
C THR A 342 -5.70 -5.44 15.63
N PHE A 343 -4.67 -6.03 16.24
CA PHE A 343 -4.44 -7.47 16.27
C PHE A 343 -4.59 -8.10 17.65
N THR A 344 -5.42 -9.14 17.75
CA THR A 344 -5.43 -10.03 18.90
C THR A 344 -4.30 -11.06 18.81
N PRO A 345 -3.90 -11.70 19.93
CA PRO A 345 -2.97 -12.84 19.92
C PRO A 345 -3.33 -13.94 18.92
N LYS A 346 -4.62 -14.32 18.82
CA LYS A 346 -5.10 -15.30 17.84
C LYS A 346 -4.95 -14.82 16.40
N ASN A 347 -5.14 -13.52 16.13
CA ASN A 347 -4.86 -12.98 14.81
C ASN A 347 -3.37 -13.05 14.45
N LEU A 348 -2.46 -12.83 15.41
CA LEU A 348 -1.03 -12.97 15.14
C LEU A 348 -0.65 -14.42 14.81
N ILE A 349 -1.18 -15.39 15.54
CA ILE A 349 -0.96 -16.82 15.25
C ILE A 349 -1.45 -17.18 13.83
N ALA A 350 -2.70 -16.87 13.53
CA ALA A 350 -3.31 -17.17 12.22
C ALA A 350 -2.61 -16.40 11.08
N GLY A 351 -2.24 -15.15 11.35
CA GLY A 351 -1.50 -14.31 10.42
C GLY A 351 -0.11 -14.85 10.13
N ALA A 352 0.62 -15.33 11.15
CA ALA A 352 1.92 -15.93 10.97
C ALA A 352 1.89 -17.21 10.12
N GLU A 353 0.83 -18.03 10.25
CA GLU A 353 0.60 -19.18 9.37
C GLU A 353 0.40 -18.76 7.91
N LEU A 354 -0.33 -17.67 7.63
CA LEU A 354 -0.47 -17.13 6.28
C LEU A 354 0.86 -16.68 5.68
N VAL A 355 1.67 -15.93 6.44
CA VAL A 355 2.99 -15.47 5.99
C VAL A 355 3.92 -16.66 5.73
N LYS A 356 3.90 -17.67 6.61
CA LYS A 356 4.68 -18.90 6.46
C LYS A 356 4.24 -19.75 5.26
N ALA A 357 2.93 -19.87 5.03
CA ALA A 357 2.37 -20.55 3.87
C ALA A 357 2.79 -19.85 2.57
N ALA A 358 2.68 -18.52 2.50
CA ALA A 358 3.15 -17.72 1.38
C ALA A 358 4.66 -17.91 1.15
N SER A 359 5.45 -17.84 2.22
CA SER A 359 6.91 -18.05 2.16
C SER A 359 7.29 -19.40 1.56
N THR A 360 6.55 -20.44 1.93
CA THR A 360 6.76 -21.81 1.46
C THR A 360 6.34 -21.97 0.01
N GLU A 361 5.08 -21.70 -0.32
CA GLU A 361 4.52 -22.05 -1.63
C GLU A 361 4.97 -21.08 -2.73
N LEU A 362 5.32 -19.82 -2.39
CA LEU A 362 5.90 -18.86 -3.34
C LEU A 362 7.44 -18.87 -3.34
N SER A 363 8.07 -19.79 -2.60
CA SER A 363 9.53 -19.98 -2.55
C SER A 363 10.30 -18.69 -2.23
N PHE A 364 10.01 -18.08 -1.08
CA PHE A 364 10.70 -16.88 -0.62
C PHE A 364 12.21 -17.07 -0.35
N PRO A 365 12.71 -18.22 0.13
CA PRO A 365 14.15 -18.42 0.32
C PRO A 365 14.96 -18.11 -0.94
N GLY A 366 16.04 -17.34 -0.78
CA GLY A 366 16.90 -16.91 -1.90
C GLY A 366 16.31 -15.79 -2.78
N LYS A 367 15.14 -15.26 -2.44
CA LYS A 367 14.54 -14.08 -3.09
C LYS A 367 14.77 -12.83 -2.27
N ARG A 368 14.70 -11.67 -2.93
CA ARG A 368 14.71 -10.35 -2.28
C ARG A 368 13.29 -9.98 -1.86
N LEU A 369 13.02 -10.05 -0.57
CA LEU A 369 11.74 -9.63 0.00
C LEU A 369 11.82 -8.18 0.48
N ILE A 370 10.74 -7.44 0.23
CA ILE A 370 10.67 -6.00 0.52
C ILE A 370 9.28 -5.72 1.09
N PHE A 371 9.20 -5.28 2.33
CA PHE A 371 7.97 -4.72 2.88
C PHE A 371 7.74 -3.32 2.31
N ALA A 372 6.58 -3.10 1.73
CA ALA A 372 6.12 -1.79 1.31
C ALA A 372 5.20 -1.20 2.38
N ARG A 373 5.73 -0.30 3.22
CA ARG A 373 5.03 0.23 4.42
C ARG A 373 3.66 0.82 4.12
N PHE A 374 3.55 1.54 3.00
CA PHE A 374 2.31 2.17 2.54
C PHE A 374 1.53 1.34 1.51
N GLY A 375 1.91 0.08 1.29
CA GLY A 375 1.24 -0.82 0.33
C GLY A 375 -0.25 -1.03 0.65
N HIS A 376 -0.62 -0.96 1.93
CA HIS A 376 -2.01 -1.06 2.36
C HIS A 376 -2.91 0.12 1.92
N LEU A 377 -2.33 1.23 1.46
CA LEU A 377 -3.04 2.37 0.85
C LEU A 377 -2.94 2.36 -0.69
N ALA A 378 -2.17 1.44 -1.26
CA ALA A 378 -1.73 1.52 -2.65
C ALA A 378 -2.89 1.47 -3.64
N TRP A 379 -3.88 0.62 -3.41
CA TRP A 379 -4.95 0.41 -4.37
C TRP A 379 -5.99 1.54 -4.34
N ILE A 380 -6.39 2.03 -3.17
CA ILE A 380 -7.26 3.21 -3.06
C ILE A 380 -6.56 4.46 -3.61
N LEU A 381 -5.26 4.63 -3.36
CA LEU A 381 -4.47 5.72 -3.93
C LEU A 381 -4.40 5.62 -5.46
N SER A 382 -4.14 4.42 -5.99
CA SER A 382 -4.09 4.20 -7.44
C SER A 382 -5.46 4.36 -8.08
N TYR A 383 -6.52 3.91 -7.41
CA TYR A 383 -7.89 4.06 -7.89
C TYR A 383 -8.23 5.54 -8.07
N VAL A 384 -8.05 6.34 -7.02
CA VAL A 384 -8.32 7.79 -7.05
C VAL A 384 -7.46 8.46 -8.12
N ARG A 385 -6.18 8.08 -8.23
CA ARG A 385 -5.29 8.58 -9.28
C ARG A 385 -5.81 8.28 -10.69
N LEU A 386 -6.36 7.08 -10.95
CA LEU A 386 -6.93 6.73 -12.26
C LEU A 386 -8.20 7.51 -12.58
N GLN A 387 -8.87 8.13 -11.60
CA GLN A 387 -10.04 8.98 -11.88
C GLN A 387 -9.65 10.40 -12.32
N VAL A 388 -8.34 10.69 -12.32
CA VAL A 388 -7.76 11.99 -12.68
C VAL A 388 -7.17 11.93 -14.11
N GLU A 389 -6.79 10.73 -14.56
CA GLU A 389 -6.40 10.42 -15.94
C GLU A 389 -7.65 10.24 -16.81
#